data_AF-A0A3P9A460-F1
#
_entry.id   AF-A0A3P9A460-F1
#
_cell.length_a   1.000
_cell.length_b   1.000
_cell.length_c   1.000
_cell.angle_alpha   90.00
_cell.angle_beta   90.00
_cell.angle_gamma   90.00
#
_symmetry.space_group_name_H-M   'P 1'
#
loop_
_entity.id
_entity.type
_entity.pdbx_description
1 polymer ?
#
loop_
_entity_poly.entity_id
_entity_poly.type
_entity_poly.pdbx_seq_one_letter_code
_entity_poly.pdbx_strand_id
1 'polypeptide(L)'
;YTSESLLNNYSVSAVKAAIAAGYRHIDGAYCYLNEDEVGEGIHAVIDQGIVRREELFIVSKVCEWMKEMFCCPVTGLLVIAAW
;
A
#
# COMPACT_ATOMS: atom_id res chain seq x y z
N TYR A 1 11.71 7.67 -21.11
CA TYR A 1 10.50 7.47 -20.30
C TYR A 1 10.03 6.05 -20.50
N THR A 2 10.22 5.17 -19.52
CA THR A 2 9.75 3.77 -19.57
C THR A 2 8.25 3.72 -19.26
N SER A 3 7.50 2.82 -19.89
CA SER A 3 6.06 2.63 -19.66
C SER A 3 5.71 2.39 -18.18
N GLU A 4 6.63 1.77 -17.45
CA GLU A 4 6.57 1.51 -16.01
C GLU A 4 6.46 2.80 -15.18
N SER A 5 7.27 3.83 -15.49
CA SER A 5 7.21 5.12 -14.80
C SER A 5 5.88 5.87 -14.98
N LEU A 6 5.17 5.66 -16.10
CA LEU A 6 3.87 6.29 -16.34
C LEU A 6 2.76 5.58 -15.55
N LEU A 7 2.84 4.25 -15.42
CA LEU A 7 1.91 3.46 -14.60
C LEU A 7 2.07 3.78 -13.11
N ASN A 8 3.31 3.93 -12.64
CA ASN A 8 3.58 4.24 -11.23
C ASN A 8 2.99 5.61 -10.84
N ASN A 9 3.11 6.61 -11.73
CA ASN A 9 2.50 7.93 -11.54
C ASN A 9 0.96 7.88 -11.49
N TYR A 10 0.33 6.90 -12.16
CA TYR A 10 -1.12 6.76 -12.17
C TYR A 10 -1.64 6.24 -10.81
N SER A 11 -0.99 5.23 -10.24
CA SER A 11 -1.34 4.66 -8.92
C SER A 11 -1.28 5.73 -7.82
N VAL A 12 -0.19 6.50 -7.77
CA VAL A 12 -0.03 7.62 -6.82
C VAL A 12 -1.15 8.66 -6.97
N SER A 13 -1.46 9.03 -8.21
CA SER A 13 -2.49 10.04 -8.50
C SER A 13 -3.90 9.54 -8.13
N ALA A 14 -4.18 8.27 -8.38
CA ALA A 14 -5.45 7.64 -8.05
C ALA A 14 -5.70 7.61 -6.54
N VAL A 15 -4.68 7.25 -5.74
CA VAL A 15 -4.77 7.23 -4.28
C VAL A 15 -5.02 8.64 -3.72
N LYS A 16 -4.29 9.64 -4.22
CA LYS A 16 -4.50 11.05 -3.85
C LYS A 16 -5.93 11.50 -4.14
N ALA A 17 -6.44 11.18 -5.33
CA ALA A 17 -7.80 11.54 -5.73
C ALA A 17 -8.86 10.83 -4.87
N ALA A 18 -8.67 9.55 -4.55
CA ALA A 18 -9.57 8.81 -3.68
C ALA A 18 -9.64 9.42 -2.27
N ILE A 19 -8.49 9.76 -1.68
CA ILE A 19 -8.45 10.36 -0.34
C ILE A 19 -9.09 11.75 -0.35
N ALA A 20 -8.85 12.55 -1.39
CA ALA A 20 -9.49 13.84 -1.60
C ALA A 20 -11.02 13.73 -1.78
N ALA A 21 -11.49 12.65 -2.40
CA ALA A 21 -12.92 12.33 -2.52
C ALA A 21 -13.55 11.83 -1.21
N GLY A 22 -12.78 11.67 -0.13
CA GLY A 22 -13.26 11.27 1.19
C GLY A 22 -13.09 9.79 1.51
N TYR A 23 -12.44 9.00 0.65
CA TYR A 23 -12.14 7.61 0.98
C TYR A 23 -11.13 7.55 2.14
N ARG A 24 -11.41 6.65 3.08
CA ARG A 24 -10.58 6.40 4.27
C ARG A 24 -10.17 4.93 4.39
N HIS A 25 -10.77 4.06 3.59
CA HIS A 25 -10.40 2.65 3.51
C HIS A 25 -9.61 2.43 2.22
N ILE A 26 -8.38 1.97 2.35
CA ILE A 26 -7.48 1.62 1.24
C ILE A 26 -7.22 0.12 1.33
N ASP A 27 -7.61 -0.59 0.28
CA ASP A 27 -7.48 -2.04 0.18
C ASP A 27 -6.40 -2.39 -0.84
N GLY A 28 -5.33 -3.02 -0.35
CA GLY A 28 -4.16 -3.45 -1.12
C GLY A 28 -3.95 -4.96 -1.04
N ALA A 29 -2.97 -5.45 -1.80
CA ALA A 29 -2.49 -6.82 -1.77
C ALA A 29 -1.07 -6.87 -2.33
N TYR A 30 -0.23 -7.75 -1.77
CA TYR A 30 1.15 -7.93 -2.25
C TYR A 30 1.21 -8.29 -3.75
N CYS A 31 0.25 -9.09 -4.22
CA CYS A 31 0.13 -9.47 -5.64
C CYS A 31 -0.06 -8.30 -6.60
N TYR A 32 -0.46 -7.12 -6.13
CA TYR A 32 -0.69 -5.96 -6.98
C TYR A 32 0.61 -5.24 -7.36
N LEU A 33 1.71 -5.54 -6.65
CA LEU A 33 3.04 -4.97 -6.92
C LEU A 33 3.01 -3.43 -7.01
N ASN A 34 2.14 -2.80 -6.22
CA ASN A 34 1.91 -1.35 -6.24
C ASN A 34 1.88 -0.74 -4.83
N GLU A 35 2.32 -1.48 -3.81
CA GLU A 35 2.28 -1.02 -2.41
C GLU A 35 3.22 0.17 -2.20
N ASP A 36 4.35 0.24 -2.91
CA ASP A 36 5.30 1.35 -2.85
C ASP A 36 4.66 2.65 -3.35
N GLU A 37 3.98 2.61 -4.50
CA GLU A 37 3.29 3.76 -5.09
C GLU A 37 2.09 4.19 -4.24
N VAL A 38 1.35 3.23 -3.66
CA VAL A 38 0.25 3.53 -2.75
C VAL A 38 0.78 4.20 -1.49
N GLY A 39 1.93 3.74 -0.96
CA GLY A 39 2.65 4.36 0.15
C GLY A 39 3.07 5.78 -0.12
N GLU A 40 3.68 6.04 -1.28
CA GLU A 40 4.05 7.40 -1.69
C GLU A 40 2.83 8.32 -1.79
N GLY A 41 1.71 7.82 -2.33
CA GLY A 41 0.45 8.55 -2.40
C GLY A 41 -0.11 8.92 -1.02
N ILE A 42 -0.10 7.97 -0.09
CA ILE A 42 -0.57 8.16 1.29
C ILE A 42 0.34 9.11 2.07
N HIS A 43 1.65 8.97 1.95
CA HIS A 43 2.61 9.83 2.64
C HIS A 43 2.43 11.28 2.21
N ALA A 44 2.32 11.51 0.90
CA ALA A 44 2.12 12.85 0.34
C ALA A 44 0.84 13.55 0.85
N VAL A 45 -0.28 12.83 1.03
CA VAL A 45 -1.51 13.45 1.56
C VAL A 45 -1.46 13.69 3.06
N ILE A 46 -0.71 12.87 3.80
CA ILE A 46 -0.47 13.07 5.24
C ILE A 46 0.44 14.29 5.44
N ASP A 47 1.51 14.41 4.65
CA ASP A 47 2.43 15.56 4.67
C ASP A 47 1.72 16.88 4.31
N GLN A 48 0.77 16.81 3.38
CA GLN A 48 -0.09 17.95 3.02
C GLN A 48 -1.13 18.29 4.11
N GLY A 49 -1.28 17.44 5.14
CA GLY A 49 -2.25 17.63 6.22
C GLY A 49 -3.71 17.41 5.81
N ILE A 50 -3.96 16.73 4.68
CA ILE A 50 -5.32 16.46 4.18
C ILE A 50 -6.01 15.41 5.06
N VAL A 51 -5.24 14.43 5.53
CA VAL A 51 -5.70 13.36 6.43
C VAL A 51 -4.63 13.02 7.44
N ARG A 52 -5.05 12.53 8.61
CA ARG A 52 -4.14 11.97 9.61
C ARG A 52 -4.03 10.46 9.43
N ARG A 53 -2.89 9.87 9.78
CA ARG A 53 -2.69 8.41 9.66
C ARG A 53 -3.78 7.61 10.38
N GLU A 54 -4.23 8.09 11.54
CA GLU A 54 -5.29 7.47 12.35
C GLU A 54 -6.67 7.46 11.68
N GLU A 55 -6.88 8.29 10.65
CA GLU A 55 -8.14 8.34 9.89
C GLU A 55 -8.13 7.34 8.72
N LEU A 56 -7.00 6.68 8.45
CA LEU A 56 -6.84 5.74 7.34
C LEU A 56 -6.87 4.30 7.82
N PHE A 57 -7.74 3.51 7.19
CA PHE A 57 -7.79 2.06 7.34
C PHE A 57 -7.13 1.42 6.12
N ILE A 58 -5.93 0.87 6.31
CA ILE A 58 -5.14 0.27 5.24
C ILE A 58 -5.13 -1.24 5.43
N VAL A 59 -5.54 -1.98 4.40
CA VAL A 59 -5.57 -3.44 4.37
C VAL A 59 -4.57 -3.93 3.34
N SER A 60 -3.80 -4.98 3.67
CA SER A 60 -3.03 -5.74 2.68
C SER A 60 -3.38 -7.23 2.78
N LYS A 61 -3.15 -7.96 1.69
CA LYS A 61 -3.47 -9.39 1.54
C LYS A 61 -2.20 -10.17 1.21
N VAL A 62 -2.00 -11.25 1.97
CA VAL A 62 -0.96 -12.24 1.69
C VAL A 62 -1.37 -13.05 0.47
N CYS A 63 -0.48 -13.16 -0.51
CA CYS A 63 -0.72 -13.97 -1.70
C CYS A 63 -0.39 -15.45 -1.45
N GLU A 64 -0.98 -16.35 -2.26
CA GLU A 64 -0.72 -17.79 -2.16
C GLU A 64 0.77 -18.11 -2.25
N TRP A 65 1.48 -17.42 -3.15
CA TRP A 65 2.92 -17.55 -3.36
C TRP A 65 3.77 -17.18 -2.14
N MET A 66 3.26 -16.30 -1.26
CA MET A 66 3.94 -15.96 0.00
C MET A 66 3.74 -17.01 1.09
N LYS A 67 2.72 -17.86 1.02
CA LYS A 67 2.44 -18.85 2.07
C LYS A 67 3.50 -19.93 2.16
N GLU A 68 4.09 -20.31 1.03
CA GLU A 68 5.16 -21.32 0.99
C GLU A 68 6.47 -20.82 1.63
N MET A 69 6.71 -19.50 1.63
CA MET A 69 7.92 -18.89 2.18
C MET A 69 7.90 -18.79 3.73
N PHE A 70 6.73 -18.93 4.36
CA PHE A 70 6.57 -18.90 5.82
C PHE A 70 6.48 -20.29 6.48
N CYS A 71 6.60 -21.38 5.72
CA CYS A 71 6.65 -22.73 6.27
C CYS A 71 8.08 -23.13 6.70
N CYS A 72 8.72 -22.31 7.55
CA CYS A 72 9.92 -22.70 8.29
C CYS A 72 9.54 -22.76 9.79
N PRO A 73 9.60 -23.92 10.49
CA PRO A 73 8.91 -24.10 11.78
C PRO A 73 9.49 -23.37 13.01
N VAL A 74 10.43 -22.42 12.86
CA VAL A 74 11.28 -21.99 14.00
C VAL A 74 11.24 -20.52 14.41
N THR A 75 10.51 -19.64 13.73
CA THR A 75 10.41 -18.24 14.19
C THR A 75 8.98 -17.73 14.11
N GLY A 76 8.23 -17.97 15.17
CA GLY A 76 7.00 -17.26 15.48
C GLY A 76 7.29 -15.79 15.81
N LEU A 77 7.45 -14.97 14.78
CA LEU A 77 7.30 -13.53 14.85
C LEU A 77 6.97 -13.00 13.45
N LEU A 78 5.71 -13.08 13.04
CA LEU A 78 5.26 -12.43 11.82
C LEU A 78 4.98 -10.95 12.12
N VAL A 79 6.05 -10.17 12.27
CA VAL A 79 5.96 -8.73 12.03
C VAL A 79 5.81 -8.59 10.53
N ILE A 80 4.59 -8.28 10.07
CA ILE A 80 4.37 -7.83 8.69
C ILE A 80 4.98 -6.43 8.62
N ALA A 81 6.29 -6.35 8.47
CA ALA A 81 6.99 -5.14 8.08
C ALA A 81 6.87 -5.02 6.57
N ALA A 82 5.92 -4.19 6.11
CA ALA A 82 5.94 -3.53 4.82
C ALA A 82 4.85 -2.44 4.77
N TRP A 83 4.88 -1.52 5.73
CA TRP A 83 4.48 -0.11 5.63
C TRP A 83 5.36 0.68 6.58
#